data_AF-A0AB36V0M5-F1
#
_entry.id   AF-A0AB36V0M5-F1
#
_cell.length_a   1.000
_cell.length_b   1.000
_cell.length_c   1.000
_cell.angle_alpha   90.00
_cell.angle_beta   90.00
_cell.angle_gamma   90.00
#
_symmetry.space_group_name_H-M   'P 1'
#
loop_
_entity.id
_entity.type
_entity.pdbx_description
1 polymer ?
#
loop_
_entity_poly.entity_id
_entity_poly.type
_entity_poly.pdbx_seq_one_letter_code
_entity_poly.pdbx_strand_id
1 'polypeptide(L)'
;MKIKMFTKTVCPTCKIAKQQLSFLPVPVEIEEINIETDKVFEGTTEEMDAQSYLVDCLDSMSTPTFLFEDGTVVRGFEVGPIMDKLGL
;
A
#
# COMPACT_ATOMS: atom_id res chain seq x y z
N MET A 1 -13.86 1.31 0.49
CA MET A 1 -12.78 1.08 -0.50
C MET A 1 -11.62 0.44 0.21
N LYS A 2 -11.13 -0.70 -0.26
CA LYS A 2 -9.98 -1.37 0.36
C LYS A 2 -8.68 -0.97 -0.33
N ILE A 3 -7.65 -0.66 0.46
CA ILE A 3 -6.32 -0.31 -0.04
C ILE A 3 -5.30 -1.17 0.69
N LYS A 4 -4.47 -1.89 -0.06
CA LYS A 4 -3.29 -2.57 0.49
C LYS A 4 -2.14 -1.58 0.51
N MET A 5 -1.66 -1.26 1.71
CA MET A 5 -0.53 -0.37 1.91
C MET A 5 0.69 -1.21 2.29
N PHE A 6 1.68 -1.24 1.40
CA PHE A 6 2.97 -1.88 1.64
C PHE A 6 3.86 -0.95 2.45
N THR A 7 4.29 -1.41 3.62
CA THR A 7 5.09 -0.66 4.60
C THR A 7 6.35 -1.43 4.95
N LYS A 8 7.17 -0.85 5.84
CA LYS A 8 8.30 -1.52 6.49
C LYS A 8 8.37 -1.09 7.95
N THR A 9 9.10 -1.83 8.77
CA THR A 9 9.15 -1.63 10.24
C THR A 9 9.52 -0.18 10.62
N VAL A 10 10.47 0.42 9.90
CA VAL A 10 10.88 1.81 10.11
C VAL A 10 10.52 2.66 8.89
N CYS A 11 9.29 3.17 8.87
CA CYS A 11 8.77 4.02 7.78
C CYS A 11 7.97 5.22 8.32
N PRO A 12 8.63 6.37 8.58
CA PRO A 12 7.93 7.59 9.01
C PRO A 12 6.88 8.08 8.01
N THR A 13 7.17 7.98 6.72
CA THR A 13 6.26 8.35 5.62
C THR A 13 5.01 7.48 5.59
N CYS A 14 5.12 6.18 5.87
CA CYS A 14 3.98 5.28 5.97
C CYS A 14 3.02 5.69 7.09
N LYS A 15 3.54 6.15 8.23
CA LYS A 15 2.72 6.64 9.35
C LYS A 15 1.93 7.89 8.96
N ILE A 16 2.59 8.84 8.30
CA ILE A 16 1.93 10.08 7.82
C ILE A 16 0.86 9.74 6.79
N ALA A 17 1.16 8.85 5.85
CA ALA A 17 0.22 8.44 4.82
C ALA A 17 -1.04 7.78 5.39
N LYS A 18 -0.87 6.83 6.30
CA LYS A 18 -1.97 6.18 7.02
C LYS A 18 -2.84 7.20 7.75
N GLN A 19 -2.20 8.15 8.44
CA GLN A 19 -2.92 9.20 9.15
C GLN A 19 -3.72 10.08 8.19
N GLN A 20 -3.14 10.51 7.07
CA GLN A 20 -3.88 11.32 6.08
C GLN A 20 -5.04 10.55 5.46
N LEU A 21 -4.85 9.29 5.09
CA LEU A 21 -5.91 8.44 4.55
C LEU A 21 -7.05 8.23 5.56
N SER A 22 -6.76 8.20 6.86
CA SER A 22 -7.79 8.09 7.91
C SER A 22 -8.67 9.34 8.06
N PHE A 23 -8.23 10.50 7.56
CA PHE A 23 -8.98 11.75 7.57
C PHE A 23 -9.82 11.98 6.31
N LEU A 24 -9.78 11.05 5.35
CA LEU A 24 -10.57 11.19 4.14
C LEU A 24 -12.07 11.13 4.45
N PRO A 25 -12.89 11.95 3.77
CA PRO A 25 -14.35 11.95 3.96
C PRO A 25 -15.03 10.68 3.41
N VAL A 26 -14.25 9.75 2.83
CA VAL A 26 -14.71 8.49 2.27
C VAL A 26 -14.25 7.31 3.14
N PRO A 27 -15.09 6.27 3.32
CA PRO A 27 -14.71 5.09 4.09
C PRO A 27 -13.65 4.26 3.34
N VAL A 28 -12.42 4.35 3.83
CA VAL A 28 -11.24 3.64 3.31
C VAL A 28 -10.77 2.65 4.37
N GLU A 29 -10.70 1.38 4.00
CA GLU A 29 -10.11 0.31 4.81
C GLU A 29 -8.67 0.08 4.33
N ILE A 30 -7.71 0.22 5.24
CA ILE A 30 -6.29 0.06 4.92
C ILE A 30 -5.80 -1.27 5.49
N GLU A 31 -5.43 -2.18 4.60
CA GLU A 31 -4.71 -3.41 4.93
C GLU A 31 -3.22 -3.09 4.91
N GLU A 32 -2.56 -3.15 6.06
CA GLU A 32 -1.13 -2.88 6.19
C GLU A 32 -0.34 -4.17 5.99
N ILE A 33 0.62 -4.15 5.06
CA ILE A 33 1.48 -5.29 4.71
C ILE A 33 2.93 -4.86 4.88
N ASN A 34 3.62 -5.39 5.88
CA ASN A 34 5.03 -5.12 6.11
C ASN A 34 5.89 -6.00 5.20
N ILE A 35 6.62 -5.37 4.29
CA ILE A 35 7.46 -6.08 3.32
C ILE A 35 8.60 -6.89 3.95
N GLU A 36 8.98 -6.58 5.20
CA GLU A 36 10.09 -7.25 5.90
C GLU A 36 9.63 -8.51 6.66
N THR A 37 8.34 -8.64 6.95
CA THR A 37 7.81 -9.69 7.83
C THR A 37 6.64 -10.47 7.24
N ASP A 38 5.89 -9.87 6.32
CA ASP A 38 4.62 -10.41 5.88
C ASP A 38 4.73 -11.07 4.51
N LYS A 39 3.73 -11.89 4.21
CA LYS A 39 3.54 -12.53 2.91
C LYS A 39 2.22 -12.07 2.32
N VAL A 40 2.16 -12.05 0.99
CA VAL A 40 0.90 -11.89 0.27
C VAL A 40 0.40 -13.24 -0.20
N PHE A 41 -0.94 -13.36 -0.27
CA PHE A 41 -1.65 -14.57 -0.66
C PHE A 41 -1.30 -15.79 0.22
N GLU A 42 -1.04 -15.55 1.51
CA GLU A 42 -0.72 -16.59 2.49
C GLU A 42 -1.79 -17.70 2.49
N GLY A 43 -1.33 -18.95 2.45
CA GLY A 43 -2.21 -20.12 2.39
C GLY A 43 -2.81 -20.44 1.02
N THR A 44 -2.31 -19.80 -0.05
CA THR A 44 -2.65 -20.13 -1.45
C THR A 44 -1.44 -20.68 -2.22
N THR A 45 -1.65 -21.17 -3.44
CA THR A 45 -0.56 -21.61 -4.33
C THR A 45 0.30 -20.47 -4.86
N GLU A 46 -0.13 -19.23 -4.69
CA GLU A 46 0.55 -18.00 -5.15
C GLU A 46 1.21 -17.25 -3.98
N GLU A 47 1.36 -17.90 -2.82
CA GLU A 47 2.02 -17.32 -1.66
C GLU A 47 3.43 -16.83 -2.03
N MET A 48 3.72 -15.58 -1.69
CA MET A 48 5.04 -14.99 -1.90
C MET A 48 5.36 -13.93 -0.85
N ASP A 49 6.65 -13.71 -0.62
CA ASP A 49 7.11 -12.67 0.29
C ASP A 49 6.64 -11.30 -0.19
N ALA A 50 6.16 -10.46 0.74
CA ALA A 50 5.60 -9.16 0.39
C ALA A 50 6.63 -8.23 -0.27
N GLN A 51 7.92 -8.35 0.08
CA GLN A 51 9.00 -7.66 -0.62
C GLN A 51 9.10 -8.09 -2.10
N SER A 52 9.06 -9.39 -2.39
CA SER A 52 9.13 -9.90 -3.76
C SER A 52 7.92 -9.44 -4.57
N TYR A 53 6.72 -9.50 -4.00
CA TYR A 53 5.52 -9.00 -4.68
C TYR A 53 5.59 -7.50 -4.98
N LEU A 54 6.09 -6.70 -4.03
CA LEU A 54 6.27 -5.27 -4.22
C LEU A 54 7.17 -4.97 -5.43
N VAL A 55 8.27 -5.71 -5.58
CA VAL A 55 9.25 -5.51 -6.65
C VAL A 55 8.77 -6.13 -7.96
N ASP A 56 8.43 -7.41 -7.96
CA ASP A 56 8.22 -8.21 -9.17
C ASP A 56 6.82 -8.02 -9.77
N CYS A 57 5.81 -7.73 -8.95
CA CYS A 57 4.43 -7.59 -9.40
C CYS A 57 3.95 -6.14 -9.42
N LEU A 58 4.37 -5.33 -8.45
CA LEU A 58 3.96 -3.92 -8.37
C LEU A 58 4.99 -2.97 -9.01
N ASP A 59 6.14 -3.47 -9.46
CA ASP A 59 7.24 -2.67 -10.03
C ASP A 59 7.58 -1.48 -9.11
N SER A 60 7.69 -1.75 -7.81
CA SER A 60 7.98 -0.74 -6.79
C SER A 60 9.16 -1.16 -5.92
N MET A 61 10.04 -0.20 -5.67
CA MET A 61 11.25 -0.41 -4.85
C MET A 61 11.21 0.42 -3.55
N SER A 62 10.07 1.06 -3.24
CA SER A 62 9.97 1.99 -2.13
C SER A 62 8.65 1.85 -1.35
N THR A 63 8.70 2.28 -0.09
CA THR A 63 7.53 2.35 0.80
C THR A 63 7.26 3.81 1.22
N PRO A 64 5.99 4.20 1.38
CA PRO A 64 4.79 3.38 1.19
C PRO A 64 4.47 3.15 -0.30
N THR A 65 3.87 2.01 -0.62
CA THR A 65 3.24 1.74 -1.93
C THR A 65 1.80 1.31 -1.68
N PHE A 66 0.86 1.79 -2.50
CA PHE A 66 -0.57 1.54 -2.35
C PHE A 66 -1.08 0.75 -3.55
N LEU A 67 -1.79 -0.34 -3.28
CA LEU A 67 -2.53 -1.11 -4.27
C LEU A 67 -4.03 -0.97 -3.96
N PHE A 68 -4.76 -0.42 -4.91
CA PHE A 68 -6.21 -0.24 -4.84
C PHE A 68 -6.93 -1.47 -5.40
N GLU A 69 -8.20 -1.68 -5.02
CA GLU A 69 -9.04 -2.79 -5.50
C GLU A 69 -9.21 -2.82 -7.03
N ASP A 70 -9.08 -1.68 -7.70
CA ASP A 70 -9.17 -1.57 -9.17
C ASP A 70 -7.85 -1.94 -9.88
N GLY A 71 -6.82 -2.34 -9.13
CA GLY A 71 -5.48 -2.65 -9.64
C GLY A 71 -4.59 -1.42 -9.82
N THR A 72 -5.05 -0.21 -9.47
CA THR A 72 -4.20 0.98 -9.48
C THR A 72 -3.07 0.82 -8.46
N VAL A 73 -1.84 1.10 -8.88
CA VAL A 73 -0.66 1.13 -8.00
C VAL A 73 -0.15 2.56 -7.89
N VAL A 74 -0.06 3.08 -6.65
CA VAL A 74 0.56 4.36 -6.34
C VAL A 74 1.84 4.11 -5.56
N ARG A 75 2.97 4.54 -6.12
CA ARG A 75 4.31 4.27 -5.56
C ARG A 75 4.81 5.51 -4.84
N GLY A 76 5.28 5.34 -3.61
CA GLY A 76 5.74 6.44 -2.77
C GLY A 76 4.60 7.22 -2.13
N PHE A 77 4.99 8.19 -1.30
CA PHE A 77 4.08 9.14 -0.68
C PHE A 77 4.14 10.48 -1.39
N GLU A 78 3.51 10.55 -2.55
CA GLU A 78 3.15 11.82 -3.17
C GLU A 78 1.66 12.05 -2.91
N VAL A 79 1.34 13.09 -2.14
CA VAL A 79 -0.04 13.35 -1.70
C VAL A 79 -0.94 13.64 -2.91
N GLY A 80 -0.42 14.32 -3.94
CA GLY A 80 -1.17 14.70 -5.15
C GLY A 80 -1.81 13.50 -5.88
N PRO A 81 -1.02 12.51 -6.35
CA PRO A 81 -1.54 11.32 -7.02
C PRO A 81 -2.57 10.51 -6.20
N ILE A 82 -2.44 10.51 -4.87
CA ILE A 82 -3.39 9.84 -3.97
C ILE A 82 -4.71 10.63 -3.93
N MET A 83 -4.67 11.95 -3.77
CA MET A 83 -5.85 12.83 -3.74
C MET A 83 -6.59 12.83 -5.09
N ASP A 84 -5.85 12.93 -6.20
CA ASP A 84 -6.40 12.86 -7.55
C ASP A 84 -7.17 11.56 -7.80
N LYS A 85 -6.65 10.42 -7.32
CA LYS A 85 -7.31 9.11 -7.45
C LYS A 85 -8.53 8.95 -6.55
N LEU A 86 -8.52 9.61 -5.40
CA LEU A 86 -9.66 9.63 -4.49
C LEU A 86 -10.73 10.65 -4.91
N GLY A 87 -10.50 11.39 -5.99
CA GLY A 87 -11.43 12.39 -6.53
C GLY A 87 -11.58 13.60 -5.63
N LEU A 88 -10.52 13.97 -4.90
CA LEU A 88 -10.46 15.08 -3.94
C LEU A 88 -9.57 16.22 -4.43
#